data_AF-A0A1V5XKV5-F1
#
_entry.id   AF-A0A1V5XKV5-F1
#
_cell.length_a   1.000
_cell.length_b   1.000
_cell.length_c   1.000
_cell.angle_alpha   90.00
_cell.angle_beta   90.00
_cell.angle_gamma   90.00
#
_symmetry.space_group_name_H-M   'P 1'
#
loop_
_entity.id
_entity.type
_entity.pdbx_description
1 polymer ?
#
loop_
_entity_poly.entity_id
_entity_poly.type
_entity_poly.pdbx_seq_one_letter_code
_entity_poly.pdbx_strand_id
1 'polypeptide(L)'
;MVAVRWFAMLAVGCLYGCVEDSNDRAVKQQANTAEEQAEEKQKAQRQTDREECRRLRHRLEQYPALAGTPRLDEQRHRVLGQAKGWPVVFRREPIRDEEELSPYFRAISEAYTDRRRSFSAFETLRGSVQHHRKQVRQILMPEGYLYADDPEVARWLVTHLDLRRLFNEPELWLMRGDEVFRLERTERGYRHVDGANAGAAASLLLFDRVTTRRSELEPVLHVDFVRAAEQLGFDRVEIERLTSEGINARLRYGSDSLWVQAVFSEQQGRTQLVCEIIEEDRRQAVHDYREQQRIRQQAIEKLRQAMALQVREQLMFDEPKEEVGQQDGSLRPLWLWAYRHGGDGYSFNKIWYPVFDSENRPHPPQVCIDFVLDTYERASGTWFACRGKNRDRSMGSIDFERLDMPNRRSVEAVADYFREHPGMFGIWDLEAEKRIRFAQREAFYDFVRDHADYFRVGNVVLIHGPRGGEAHYHSAIVSRTDPMTGMPIELGENAGKPRLRSWHSVTQSGPLRSIRAVMIPEIPWLREAFSSKGSSVAWANDGVESVPSNDRDCAVTPN
;
A
#
# COMPACT_ATOMS: atom_id res chain seq x y z
N MET A 1 3.86 82.31 -65.56
CA MET A 1 2.86 83.11 -64.83
C MET A 1 2.26 82.23 -63.74
N VAL A 2 2.50 82.63 -62.49
CA VAL A 2 1.91 82.24 -61.18
C VAL A 2 0.87 81.10 -61.24
N ALA A 3 1.14 79.85 -60.81
CA ALA A 3 1.62 79.31 -59.52
C ALA A 3 0.55 79.34 -58.40
N VAL A 4 -0.17 78.24 -58.14
CA VAL A 4 0.19 77.08 -57.27
C VAL A 4 -0.30 77.28 -55.83
N ARG A 5 -1.16 76.37 -55.34
CA ARG A 5 -0.91 75.52 -54.15
C ARG A 5 -2.13 74.66 -53.74
N TRP A 6 -1.77 73.49 -53.21
CA TRP A 6 -2.54 72.51 -52.41
C TRP A 6 -3.32 71.40 -53.15
N PHE A 7 -2.65 70.25 -53.35
CA PHE A 7 -3.20 68.89 -53.14
C PHE A 7 -2.04 67.88 -53.15
N ALA A 8 -1.70 67.30 -52.00
CA ALA A 8 -0.87 66.08 -51.91
C ALA A 8 -0.92 65.49 -50.48
N MET A 9 -1.62 64.36 -50.31
CA MET A 9 -1.24 63.24 -49.43
C MET A 9 -2.36 62.19 -49.47
N LEU A 10 -2.20 61.18 -50.32
CA LEU A 10 -2.83 59.85 -50.20
C LEU A 10 -2.17 58.91 -51.22
N ALA A 11 -1.82 57.70 -50.76
CA ALA A 11 -1.38 56.50 -51.51
C ALA A 11 0.07 56.03 -51.29
N VAL A 12 0.36 55.50 -50.09
CA VAL A 12 1.35 54.42 -49.89
C VAL A 12 0.77 53.46 -48.83
N GLY A 13 0.17 52.36 -49.25
CA GLY A 13 -0.41 51.39 -48.33
C GLY A 13 -1.19 50.26 -49.01
N CYS A 14 -0.58 49.53 -49.94
CA CYS A 14 -1.20 48.32 -50.52
C CYS A 14 -0.21 47.28 -51.09
N LEU A 15 1.10 47.33 -50.79
CA LEU A 15 2.09 46.38 -51.33
C LEU A 15 2.88 45.57 -50.29
N TYR A 16 2.53 45.66 -48.99
CA TYR A 16 3.14 44.83 -47.94
C TYR A 16 2.32 43.58 -47.55
N GLY A 17 1.11 43.37 -48.10
CA GLY A 17 0.21 42.30 -47.68
C GLY A 17 0.28 40.97 -48.46
N CYS A 18 1.23 40.78 -49.38
CA CYS A 18 1.31 39.54 -50.19
C CYS A 18 2.65 38.79 -50.07
N VAL A 19 3.62 39.32 -49.31
CA VAL A 19 4.93 38.66 -49.09
C VAL A 19 4.95 37.84 -47.79
N GLU A 20 4.11 38.16 -46.81
CA GLU A 20 4.00 37.39 -45.55
C GLU A 20 3.41 35.99 -45.76
N ASP A 21 2.43 35.83 -46.65
CA ASP A 21 1.70 34.56 -46.85
C ASP A 21 2.54 33.43 -47.48
N SER A 22 3.59 33.77 -48.24
CA SER A 22 4.48 32.77 -48.85
C SER A 22 5.55 32.27 -47.89
N ASN A 23 5.99 33.11 -46.95
CA ASN A 23 7.03 32.73 -45.99
C ASN A 23 6.44 31.82 -44.90
N ASP A 24 5.21 32.11 -44.46
CA ASP A 24 4.49 31.29 -43.47
C ASP A 24 4.20 29.87 -43.96
N ARG A 25 3.95 29.67 -45.26
CA ARG A 25 3.75 28.34 -45.85
C ARG A 25 5.04 27.52 -45.89
N ALA A 26 6.16 28.15 -46.27
CA ALA A 26 7.47 27.49 -46.29
C ALA A 26 7.93 27.09 -44.88
N VAL A 27 7.72 27.97 -43.89
CA VAL A 27 8.02 27.68 -42.47
C VAL A 27 7.16 26.54 -41.94
N LYS A 28 5.84 26.52 -42.23
CA LYS A 28 4.95 25.41 -41.84
C LYS A 28 5.33 24.09 -42.49
N GLN A 29 5.72 24.10 -43.77
CA GLN A 29 6.12 22.87 -44.48
C GLN A 29 7.45 22.32 -43.97
N GLN A 30 8.42 23.19 -43.61
CA GLN A 30 9.67 22.78 -42.98
C GLN A 30 9.43 22.22 -41.56
N ALA A 31 8.54 22.84 -40.78
CA ALA A 31 8.16 22.35 -39.46
C ALA A 31 7.52 20.96 -39.52
N ASN A 32 6.56 20.73 -40.43
CA ASN A 32 5.93 19.43 -40.63
C ASN A 32 6.95 18.36 -41.06
N THR A 33 7.84 18.68 -42.00
CA THR A 33 8.88 17.74 -42.45
C THR A 33 9.83 17.37 -41.30
N ALA A 34 10.19 18.33 -40.45
CA ALA A 34 11.06 18.08 -39.29
C ALA A 34 10.38 17.21 -38.22
N GLU A 35 9.08 17.42 -37.99
CA GLU A 35 8.27 16.61 -37.08
C GLU A 35 8.13 15.17 -37.59
N GLU A 36 7.83 14.99 -38.88
CA GLU A 36 7.77 13.67 -39.53
C GLU A 36 9.11 12.92 -39.45
N GLN A 37 10.23 13.59 -39.75
CA GLN A 37 11.58 13.00 -39.64
C GLN A 37 11.93 12.64 -38.18
N ALA A 38 11.54 13.46 -37.22
CA ALA A 38 11.75 13.17 -35.80
C ALA A 38 10.93 11.95 -35.36
N GLU A 39 9.68 11.84 -35.82
CA GLU A 39 8.81 10.70 -35.52
C GLU A 39 9.34 9.40 -36.15
N GLU A 40 9.78 9.43 -37.41
CA GLU A 40 10.40 8.28 -38.08
C GLU A 40 11.68 7.83 -37.36
N LYS A 41 12.55 8.77 -36.98
CA LYS A 41 13.75 8.46 -36.20
C LYS A 41 13.41 7.84 -34.86
N GLN A 42 12.38 8.33 -34.17
CA GLN A 42 11.92 7.77 -32.91
C GLN A 42 11.31 6.37 -33.10
N LYS A 43 10.54 6.15 -34.17
CA LYS A 43 10.02 4.81 -34.55
C LYS A 43 11.15 3.82 -34.81
N ALA A 44 12.17 4.22 -35.58
CA ALA A 44 13.33 3.39 -35.86
C ALA A 44 14.12 3.03 -34.59
N GLN A 45 14.40 4.00 -33.71
CA GLN A 45 15.08 3.74 -32.44
C GLN A 45 14.30 2.75 -31.57
N ARG A 46 12.97 2.94 -31.45
CA ARG A 46 12.10 2.03 -30.68
C ARG A 46 12.06 0.61 -31.25
N GLN A 47 12.25 0.46 -32.56
CA GLN A 47 12.37 -0.85 -33.18
C GLN A 47 13.70 -1.51 -32.80
N THR A 48 14.82 -0.77 -32.89
CA THR A 48 16.14 -1.23 -32.45
C THR A 48 16.12 -1.66 -30.98
N ASP A 49 15.58 -0.83 -30.08
CA ASP A 49 15.48 -1.14 -28.64
C ASP A 49 14.68 -2.43 -28.39
N ARG A 50 13.58 -2.65 -29.13
CA ARG A 50 12.81 -3.90 -29.06
C ARG A 50 13.62 -5.10 -29.52
N GLU A 51 14.35 -4.99 -30.63
CA GLU A 51 15.19 -6.08 -31.14
C GLU A 51 16.32 -6.42 -30.18
N GLU A 52 16.95 -5.42 -29.57
CA GLU A 52 17.96 -5.62 -28.52
C GLU A 52 17.36 -6.29 -27.29
N CYS A 53 16.17 -5.86 -26.86
CA CYS A 53 15.48 -6.49 -25.73
C CYS A 53 15.13 -7.95 -26.01
N ARG A 54 14.65 -8.28 -27.22
CA ARG A 54 14.41 -9.66 -27.65
C ARG A 54 15.69 -10.50 -27.63
N ARG A 55 16.83 -9.94 -28.08
CA ARG A 55 18.13 -10.62 -28.01
C ARG A 55 18.57 -10.88 -26.57
N LEU A 56 18.39 -9.91 -25.67
CA LEU A 56 18.72 -10.07 -24.25
C LEU A 56 17.86 -11.15 -23.59
N ARG A 57 16.55 -11.12 -23.86
CA ARG A 57 15.61 -12.14 -23.37
C ARG A 57 15.99 -13.54 -23.84
N HIS A 58 16.29 -13.70 -25.14
CA HIS A 58 16.73 -14.97 -25.69
C HIS A 58 18.06 -15.44 -25.11
N ARG A 59 18.98 -14.52 -24.80
CA ARG A 59 20.21 -14.83 -24.08
C ARG A 59 19.92 -15.39 -22.68
N LEU A 60 19.00 -14.79 -21.94
CA LEU A 60 18.58 -15.27 -20.61
C LEU A 60 17.95 -16.67 -20.66
N GLU A 61 17.28 -17.03 -21.75
CA GLU A 61 16.74 -18.39 -21.95
C GLU A 61 17.85 -19.46 -21.98
N GLN A 62 19.07 -19.10 -22.38
CA GLN A 62 20.22 -20.01 -22.43
C GLN A 62 20.86 -20.27 -21.05
N TYR A 63 20.63 -19.41 -20.06
CA TYR A 63 21.14 -19.62 -18.71
C TYR A 63 20.26 -20.60 -17.93
N PRO A 64 20.83 -21.44 -17.04
CA PRO A 64 20.04 -22.32 -16.17
C PRO A 64 19.00 -21.54 -15.37
N ALA A 65 17.75 -22.03 -15.37
CA ALA A 65 16.72 -21.49 -14.51
C ALA A 65 17.04 -21.82 -13.05
N LEU A 66 16.89 -20.83 -12.18
CA LEU A 66 16.93 -21.03 -10.73
C LEU A 66 15.63 -21.71 -10.29
N ALA A 67 15.73 -22.53 -9.24
CA ALA A 67 14.63 -23.38 -8.79
C ALA A 67 13.44 -22.58 -8.24
N GLY A 68 13.67 -21.37 -7.72
CA GLY A 68 12.63 -20.60 -7.05
C GLY A 68 12.12 -21.28 -5.77
N THR A 69 10.85 -21.06 -5.46
CA THR A 69 10.18 -21.71 -4.32
C THR A 69 8.82 -22.26 -4.74
N PRO A 70 8.77 -23.33 -5.56
CA PRO A 70 7.55 -23.77 -6.23
C PRO A 70 6.40 -24.08 -5.26
N ARG A 71 6.70 -24.65 -4.08
CA ARG A 71 5.70 -24.91 -3.03
C ARG A 71 5.08 -23.63 -2.46
N LEU A 72 5.91 -22.61 -2.21
CA LEU A 72 5.43 -21.30 -1.78
C LEU A 72 4.65 -20.64 -2.91
N ASP A 73 5.15 -20.68 -4.14
CA ASP A 73 4.55 -20.01 -5.29
C ASP A 73 3.14 -20.57 -5.60
N GLU A 74 2.94 -21.88 -5.47
CA GLU A 74 1.63 -22.55 -5.60
C GLU A 74 0.60 -22.04 -4.57
N GLN A 75 1.04 -21.70 -3.35
CA GLN A 75 0.16 -21.30 -2.24
C GLN A 75 0.36 -19.84 -1.83
N ARG A 76 1.03 -19.03 -2.65
CA ARG A 76 1.53 -17.70 -2.29
C ARG A 76 0.43 -16.77 -1.80
N HIS A 77 -0.73 -16.78 -2.48
CA HIS A 77 -1.90 -15.98 -2.11
C HIS A 77 -2.47 -16.38 -0.75
N ARG A 78 -2.44 -17.67 -0.40
CA ARG A 78 -2.89 -18.17 0.91
C ARG A 78 -1.87 -17.85 2.00
N VAL A 79 -0.58 -18.05 1.74
CA VAL A 79 0.50 -17.72 2.69
C VAL A 79 0.48 -16.24 3.05
N LEU A 80 0.53 -15.36 2.04
CA LEU A 80 0.53 -13.91 2.26
C LEU A 80 -0.86 -13.34 2.63
N GLY A 81 -1.93 -14.06 2.32
CA GLY A 81 -3.28 -13.74 2.82
C GLY A 81 -3.44 -14.00 4.32
N GLN A 82 -2.83 -15.08 4.82
CA GLN A 82 -2.91 -15.46 6.23
C GLN A 82 -1.89 -14.73 7.11
N ALA A 83 -0.67 -14.58 6.62
CA ALA A 83 0.44 -14.01 7.36
C ALA A 83 0.86 -12.67 6.78
N LYS A 84 1.08 -11.67 7.65
CA LYS A 84 1.66 -10.40 7.21
C LYS A 84 3.11 -10.63 6.76
N GLY A 85 3.40 -10.36 5.50
CA GLY A 85 4.71 -10.59 4.90
C GLY A 85 5.12 -9.51 3.91
N TRP A 86 6.40 -9.50 3.54
CA TRP A 86 6.87 -8.74 2.38
C TRP A 86 6.87 -9.63 1.14
N PRO A 87 6.26 -9.22 0.02
CA PRO A 87 6.01 -10.11 -1.12
C PRO A 87 7.26 -10.28 -2.00
N VAL A 88 8.35 -10.80 -1.44
CA VAL A 88 9.57 -11.15 -2.18
C VAL A 88 9.41 -12.43 -3.00
N VAL A 89 10.27 -12.63 -3.99
CA VAL A 89 10.43 -13.90 -4.72
C VAL A 89 11.81 -14.47 -4.41
N PHE A 90 11.88 -15.73 -3.99
CA PHE A 90 13.16 -16.36 -3.66
C PHE A 90 13.83 -16.97 -4.90
N ARG A 91 15.16 -16.87 -4.98
CA ARG A 91 15.99 -17.54 -6.00
C ARG A 91 16.00 -19.06 -5.80
N ARG A 92 15.96 -19.49 -4.55
CA ARG A 92 15.79 -20.87 -4.10
C ARG A 92 15.19 -20.87 -2.70
N GLU A 93 14.66 -22.00 -2.26
CA GLU A 93 14.27 -22.16 -0.86
C GLU A 93 15.46 -21.90 0.09
N PRO A 94 15.27 -21.11 1.18
CA PRO A 94 16.28 -20.95 2.22
C PRO A 94 16.61 -22.29 2.91
N ILE A 95 17.90 -22.56 3.12
CA ILE A 95 18.39 -23.83 3.65
C ILE A 95 18.54 -23.76 5.17
N ARG A 96 18.07 -24.81 5.86
CA ARG A 96 18.32 -25.00 7.29
C ARG A 96 19.68 -25.64 7.47
N ASP A 97 20.51 -25.04 8.30
CA ASP A 97 21.79 -25.63 8.70
C ASP A 97 21.54 -26.69 9.79
N GLU A 98 21.35 -27.93 9.35
CA GLU A 98 21.06 -29.07 10.24
C GLU A 98 22.31 -29.62 10.93
N GLU A 99 23.51 -29.26 10.46
CA GLU A 99 24.77 -29.72 11.04
C GLU A 99 25.01 -29.07 12.40
N GLU A 100 24.63 -27.81 12.55
CA GLU A 100 24.70 -27.09 13.83
C GLU A 100 23.56 -27.43 14.81
N LEU A 101 22.55 -28.20 14.38
CA LEU A 101 21.44 -28.61 15.25
C LEU A 101 21.82 -29.77 16.16
N SER A 102 21.39 -29.71 17.42
CA SER A 102 21.48 -30.88 18.30
C SER A 102 20.55 -32.00 17.79
N PRO A 103 20.80 -33.28 18.13
CA PRO A 103 19.95 -34.39 17.67
C PRO A 103 18.46 -34.20 17.98
N TYR A 104 18.15 -33.61 19.13
CA TYR A 104 16.78 -33.27 19.52
C TYR A 104 16.15 -32.23 18.59
N PHE A 105 16.87 -31.14 18.28
CA PHE A 105 16.36 -30.08 17.41
C PHE A 105 16.31 -30.50 15.94
N ARG A 106 17.20 -31.40 15.50
CA ARG A 106 17.12 -32.00 14.16
C ARG A 106 15.82 -32.76 13.96
N ALA A 107 15.43 -33.61 14.91
CA ALA A 107 14.15 -34.32 14.86
C ALA A 107 12.94 -33.35 14.84
N ILE A 108 13.02 -32.22 15.54
CA ILE A 108 11.99 -31.17 15.48
C ILE A 108 11.99 -30.46 14.13
N SER A 109 13.15 -30.18 13.54
CA SER A 109 13.28 -29.59 12.19
C SER A 109 12.60 -30.48 11.14
N GLU A 110 12.86 -31.78 11.17
CA GLU A 110 12.20 -32.77 10.30
C GLU A 110 10.68 -32.83 10.53
N ALA A 111 10.23 -32.76 11.79
CA ALA A 111 8.80 -32.71 12.10
C ALA A 111 8.14 -31.39 11.68
N TYR A 112 8.89 -30.29 11.64
CA TYR A 112 8.42 -28.97 11.23
C TYR A 112 8.15 -28.89 9.72
N THR A 113 8.95 -29.57 8.90
CA THR A 113 8.75 -29.64 7.43
C THR A 113 7.62 -30.59 7.02
N ASP A 114 7.19 -31.48 7.92
CA ASP A 114 6.03 -32.36 7.73
C ASP A 114 4.72 -31.65 8.10
N ARG A 115 3.85 -31.41 7.11
CA ARG A 115 2.54 -30.75 7.28
C ARG A 115 1.67 -31.36 8.39
N ARG A 116 1.79 -32.66 8.68
CA ARG A 116 0.97 -33.33 9.71
C ARG A 116 1.48 -33.07 11.12
N ARG A 117 2.76 -32.72 11.26
CA ARG A 117 3.45 -32.54 12.55
C ARG A 117 3.91 -31.10 12.78
N SER A 118 3.81 -30.23 11.78
CA SER A 118 4.29 -28.85 11.79
C SER A 118 3.76 -28.05 12.98
N PHE A 119 2.48 -28.21 13.36
CA PHE A 119 1.90 -27.54 14.53
C PHE A 119 2.57 -27.97 15.84
N SER A 120 2.68 -29.27 16.08
CA SER A 120 3.32 -29.80 17.30
C SER A 120 4.80 -29.42 17.39
N ALA A 121 5.50 -29.45 16.26
CA ALA A 121 6.89 -29.02 16.16
C ALA A 121 7.02 -27.52 16.45
N PHE A 122 6.15 -26.69 15.86
CA PHE A 122 6.08 -25.26 16.11
C PHE A 122 5.85 -24.94 17.59
N GLU A 123 4.88 -25.59 18.24
CA GLU A 123 4.59 -25.36 19.65
C GLU A 123 5.78 -25.74 20.55
N THR A 124 6.50 -26.80 20.20
CA THR A 124 7.74 -27.19 20.89
C THR A 124 8.82 -26.12 20.71
N LEU A 125 9.06 -25.66 19.48
CA LEU A 125 10.02 -24.58 19.20
C LEU A 125 9.66 -23.29 19.94
N ARG A 126 8.37 -22.93 19.97
CA ARG A 126 7.85 -21.77 20.69
C ARG A 126 8.10 -21.87 22.20
N GLY A 127 7.90 -23.05 22.79
CA GLY A 127 8.21 -23.31 24.20
C GLY A 127 9.71 -23.26 24.50
N SER A 128 10.54 -23.75 23.58
CA SER A 128 12.00 -23.80 23.75
C SER A 128 12.73 -22.49 23.46
N VAL A 129 12.09 -21.51 22.82
CA VAL A 129 12.74 -20.30 22.31
C VAL A 129 13.52 -19.54 23.39
N GLN A 130 13.04 -19.48 24.63
CA GLN A 130 13.71 -18.71 25.69
C GLN A 130 15.09 -19.26 26.06
N HIS A 131 15.25 -20.59 26.03
CA HIS A 131 16.46 -21.29 26.44
C HIS A 131 17.35 -21.70 25.26
N HIS A 132 16.78 -21.83 24.06
CA HIS A 132 17.46 -22.37 22.89
C HIS A 132 17.34 -21.48 21.65
N ARG A 133 17.38 -20.15 21.82
CA ARG A 133 17.22 -19.16 20.73
C ARG A 133 18.02 -19.48 19.46
N LYS A 134 19.31 -19.83 19.58
CA LYS A 134 20.16 -20.15 18.42
C LYS A 134 19.59 -21.30 17.59
N GLN A 135 19.25 -22.41 18.24
CA GLN A 135 18.71 -23.62 17.60
C GLN A 135 17.32 -23.34 17.01
N VAL A 136 16.46 -22.62 17.73
CA VAL A 136 15.12 -22.25 17.23
C VAL A 136 15.22 -21.33 16.02
N ARG A 137 16.14 -20.35 16.00
CA ARG A 137 16.39 -19.50 14.83
C ARG A 137 16.88 -20.30 13.64
N GLN A 138 17.75 -21.30 13.81
CA GLN A 138 18.24 -22.13 12.71
C GLN A 138 17.10 -22.91 12.00
N ILE A 139 16.03 -23.25 12.72
CA ILE A 139 14.87 -23.96 12.16
C ILE A 139 13.84 -22.99 11.57
N LEU A 140 13.50 -21.93 12.31
CA LEU A 140 12.43 -20.99 11.94
C LEU A 140 12.91 -19.86 11.02
N MET A 141 14.21 -19.57 11.03
CA MET A 141 14.86 -18.52 10.25
C MET A 141 16.04 -19.05 9.42
N PRO A 142 15.83 -20.02 8.51
CA PRO A 142 16.89 -20.52 7.63
C PRO A 142 17.58 -19.37 6.88
N GLU A 143 18.92 -19.33 6.94
CA GLU A 143 19.76 -18.25 6.40
C GLU A 143 19.36 -16.83 6.87
N GLY A 144 18.71 -16.75 8.03
CA GLY A 144 18.21 -15.51 8.63
C GLY A 144 16.81 -15.09 8.18
N TYR A 145 16.16 -15.80 7.25
CA TYR A 145 14.83 -15.45 6.73
C TYR A 145 13.72 -16.08 7.55
N LEU A 146 12.78 -15.29 8.08
CA LEU A 146 11.54 -15.85 8.62
C LEU A 146 10.72 -16.48 7.48
N TYR A 147 10.79 -17.79 7.32
CA TYR A 147 10.31 -18.49 6.13
C TYR A 147 9.30 -19.59 6.47
N ALA A 148 8.19 -19.60 5.73
CA ALA A 148 7.24 -20.70 5.67
C ALA A 148 6.56 -20.70 4.30
N ASP A 149 6.34 -21.88 3.75
CA ASP A 149 5.59 -22.14 2.52
C ASP A 149 4.19 -22.72 2.79
N ASP A 150 3.93 -23.15 4.03
CA ASP A 150 2.61 -23.58 4.50
C ASP A 150 1.84 -22.38 5.09
N PRO A 151 0.59 -22.12 4.66
CA PRO A 151 -0.20 -20.97 5.11
C PRO A 151 -0.47 -20.93 6.62
N GLU A 152 -0.73 -22.07 7.26
CA GLU A 152 -1.03 -22.11 8.70
C GLU A 152 0.24 -21.91 9.53
N VAL A 153 1.37 -22.50 9.09
CA VAL A 153 2.68 -22.26 9.71
C VAL A 153 3.09 -20.80 9.59
N ALA A 154 2.97 -20.20 8.40
CA ALA A 154 3.28 -18.79 8.17
C ALA A 154 2.49 -17.88 9.13
N ARG A 155 1.20 -18.19 9.33
CA ARG A 155 0.34 -17.49 10.27
C ARG A 155 0.83 -17.62 11.71
N TRP A 156 1.18 -18.82 12.16
CA TRP A 156 1.69 -19.04 13.52
C TRP A 156 2.98 -18.26 13.78
N LEU A 157 3.90 -18.24 12.81
CA LEU A 157 5.16 -17.50 12.91
C LEU A 157 4.91 -16.03 13.23
N VAL A 158 4.10 -15.34 12.42
CA VAL A 158 3.88 -13.89 12.58
C VAL A 158 2.95 -13.53 13.74
N THR A 159 2.16 -14.48 14.23
CA THR A 159 1.23 -14.27 15.36
C THR A 159 1.92 -14.45 16.71
N HIS A 160 2.83 -15.42 16.80
CA HIS A 160 3.38 -15.89 18.08
C HIS A 160 4.87 -15.62 18.24
N LEU A 161 5.57 -15.17 17.21
CA LEU A 161 6.98 -14.79 17.30
C LEU A 161 7.15 -13.29 17.07
N ASP A 162 8.15 -12.76 17.74
CA ASP A 162 8.59 -11.38 17.62
C ASP A 162 10.13 -11.36 17.74
N LEU A 163 10.74 -10.22 17.40
CA LEU A 163 12.19 -10.06 17.48
C LEU A 163 12.72 -10.29 18.91
N ARG A 164 11.99 -9.87 19.95
CA ARG A 164 12.41 -10.00 21.35
C ARG A 164 12.46 -11.46 21.81
N ARG A 165 11.58 -12.31 21.30
CA ARG A 165 11.57 -13.74 21.59
C ARG A 165 12.78 -14.41 20.93
N LEU A 166 13.04 -14.09 19.67
CA LEU A 166 14.06 -14.76 18.85
C LEU A 166 15.49 -14.24 19.11
N PHE A 167 15.64 -12.99 19.53
CA PHE A 167 16.94 -12.31 19.67
C PHE A 167 17.13 -11.70 21.06
N ASN A 168 18.39 -11.58 21.46
CA ASN A 168 18.82 -10.89 22.68
C ASN A 168 19.95 -9.88 22.42
N GLU A 169 20.49 -9.87 21.21
CA GLU A 169 21.59 -9.04 20.80
C GLU A 169 21.19 -7.56 20.91
N PRO A 170 22.10 -6.67 21.35
CA PRO A 170 21.77 -5.26 21.56
C PRO A 170 21.40 -4.54 20.27
N GLU A 171 21.92 -5.02 19.14
CA GLU A 171 21.67 -4.50 17.81
C GLU A 171 21.32 -5.64 16.86
N LEU A 172 20.42 -5.37 15.92
CA LEU A 172 20.10 -6.25 14.80
C LEU A 172 20.08 -5.45 13.49
N TRP A 173 20.26 -6.18 12.39
CA TRP A 173 20.05 -5.69 11.04
C TRP A 173 18.90 -6.46 10.41
N LEU A 174 17.86 -5.75 9.99
CA LEU A 174 16.66 -6.32 9.36
C LEU A 174 16.60 -5.87 7.91
N MET A 175 16.53 -6.83 6.99
CA MET A 175 16.28 -6.59 5.57
C MET A 175 14.86 -7.02 5.23
N ARG A 176 14.12 -6.12 4.58
CA ARG A 176 12.73 -6.30 4.17
C ARG A 176 12.58 -5.82 2.74
N GLY A 177 12.40 -6.75 1.82
CA GLY A 177 12.57 -6.43 0.40
C GLY A 177 13.97 -5.86 0.16
N ASP A 178 14.04 -4.76 -0.58
CA ASP A 178 15.30 -4.07 -0.86
C ASP A 178 15.72 -3.02 0.20
N GLU A 179 15.04 -2.96 1.35
CA GLU A 179 15.34 -2.02 2.42
C GLU A 179 16.07 -2.70 3.59
N VAL A 180 17.04 -1.97 4.17
CA VAL A 180 17.82 -2.42 5.33
C VAL A 180 17.63 -1.46 6.48
N PHE A 181 17.26 -1.99 7.64
CA PHE A 181 16.99 -1.25 8.86
C PHE A 181 17.97 -1.66 9.95
N ARG A 182 18.52 -0.66 10.66
CA ARG A 182 19.26 -0.89 11.89
C ARG A 182 18.28 -0.84 13.07
N LEU A 183 18.33 -1.86 13.92
CA LEU A 183 17.45 -2.00 15.06
C LEU A 183 18.24 -2.02 16.37
N GLU A 184 17.75 -1.31 17.38
CA GLU A 184 18.30 -1.30 18.72
C GLU A 184 17.34 -1.97 19.72
N ARG A 185 17.91 -2.72 20.64
CA ARG A 185 17.16 -3.38 21.71
C ARG A 185 16.76 -2.40 22.81
N THR A 186 15.51 -2.52 23.24
CA THR A 186 14.93 -1.81 24.38
C THR A 186 14.29 -2.81 25.34
N GLU A 187 13.85 -2.36 26.51
CA GLU A 187 13.11 -3.20 27.47
C GLU A 187 11.83 -3.81 26.88
N ARG A 188 11.20 -3.10 25.93
CA ARG A 188 9.93 -3.50 25.30
C ARG A 188 10.11 -4.35 24.03
N GLY A 189 11.33 -4.47 23.50
CA GLY A 189 11.61 -5.14 22.23
C GLY A 189 12.61 -4.35 21.38
N TYR A 190 12.53 -4.44 20.07
CA TYR A 190 13.44 -3.71 19.16
C TYR A 190 12.77 -2.47 18.59
N ARG A 191 13.54 -1.42 18.32
CA ARG A 191 13.09 -0.19 17.64
C ARG A 191 14.01 0.16 16.49
N HIS A 192 13.46 0.83 15.48
CA HIS A 192 14.27 1.38 14.39
C HIS A 192 15.15 2.52 14.91
N VAL A 193 16.42 2.52 14.51
CA VAL A 193 17.39 3.56 14.89
C VAL A 193 17.28 4.78 13.98
N ASP A 194 17.06 4.55 12.69
CA ASP A 194 17.13 5.56 11.63
C ASP A 194 15.95 5.46 10.63
N GLY A 195 15.92 6.40 9.68
CA GLY A 195 14.92 6.48 8.61
C GLY A 195 13.55 6.98 9.08
N ALA A 196 12.54 6.83 8.21
CA ALA A 196 11.17 7.30 8.46
C ALA A 196 10.48 6.65 9.68
N ASN A 197 11.03 5.52 10.16
CA ASN A 197 10.50 4.77 11.28
C ASN A 197 11.31 4.96 12.58
N ALA A 198 12.29 5.86 12.62
CA ALA A 198 13.15 6.05 13.80
C ALA A 198 12.34 6.17 15.11
N GLY A 199 12.74 5.40 16.12
CA GLY A 199 12.08 5.33 17.43
C GLY A 199 10.80 4.48 17.48
N ALA A 200 10.24 4.08 16.33
CA ALA A 200 9.08 3.18 16.28
C ALA A 200 9.48 1.74 16.61
N ALA A 201 8.53 0.99 17.21
CA ALA A 201 8.73 -0.44 17.48
C ALA A 201 8.86 -1.23 16.17
N ALA A 202 9.92 -2.02 16.07
CA ALA A 202 10.14 -2.91 14.94
C ALA A 202 9.25 -4.15 15.08
N SER A 203 8.64 -4.55 13.97
CA SER A 203 7.87 -5.79 13.86
C SER A 203 8.56 -6.74 12.89
N LEU A 204 8.48 -8.04 13.18
CA LEU A 204 8.97 -9.10 12.30
C LEU A 204 7.84 -9.53 11.36
N LEU A 205 8.09 -9.52 10.07
CA LEU A 205 7.17 -9.98 9.03
C LEU A 205 7.68 -11.27 8.39
N LEU A 206 6.76 -12.01 7.78
CA LEU A 206 7.15 -13.14 6.93
C LEU A 206 8.06 -12.64 5.81
N PHE A 207 9.13 -13.40 5.57
CA PHE A 207 10.21 -13.16 4.61
C PHE A 207 11.18 -12.02 4.94
N ASP A 208 11.08 -11.39 6.12
CA ASP A 208 12.17 -10.55 6.63
C ASP A 208 13.42 -11.40 6.85
N ARG A 209 14.60 -10.88 6.48
CA ARG A 209 15.89 -11.43 6.85
C ARG A 209 16.46 -10.66 8.03
N VAL A 210 16.89 -11.35 9.08
CA VAL A 210 17.44 -10.70 10.28
C VAL A 210 18.80 -11.31 10.62
N THR A 211 19.79 -10.45 10.82
CA THR A 211 21.16 -10.83 11.20
C THR A 211 21.68 -9.95 12.34
N THR A 212 22.79 -10.36 12.94
CA THR A 212 23.44 -9.56 14.01
C THR A 212 24.48 -8.61 13.44
N ARG A 213 24.99 -8.88 12.22
CA ARG A 213 25.92 -8.01 11.50
C ARG A 213 25.37 -7.65 10.13
N ARG A 214 25.53 -6.38 9.73
CA ARG A 214 25.11 -5.89 8.41
C ARG A 214 25.68 -6.71 7.25
N SER A 215 26.96 -7.11 7.35
CA SER A 215 27.64 -7.88 6.30
C SER A 215 27.08 -9.29 6.08
N GLU A 216 26.32 -9.84 7.04
CA GLU A 216 25.67 -11.16 6.92
C GLU A 216 24.35 -11.11 6.14
N LEU A 217 23.87 -9.90 5.80
CA LEU A 217 22.71 -9.74 4.92
C LEU A 217 23.02 -10.15 3.47
N GLU A 218 24.30 -10.33 3.12
CA GLU A 218 24.78 -10.75 1.81
C GLU A 218 25.32 -12.19 1.84
N PRO A 219 25.15 -12.97 0.74
CA PRO A 219 24.41 -12.63 -0.48
C PRO A 219 22.89 -12.68 -0.26
N VAL A 220 22.13 -11.78 -0.91
CA VAL A 220 20.66 -11.78 -0.87
C VAL A 220 20.08 -12.98 -1.65
N LEU A 221 19.09 -13.67 -1.05
CA LEU A 221 18.43 -14.83 -1.65
C LEU A 221 17.12 -14.50 -2.37
N HIS A 222 16.56 -13.32 -2.12
CA HIS A 222 15.27 -12.93 -2.62
C HIS A 222 15.38 -11.79 -3.63
N VAL A 223 14.26 -11.49 -4.28
CA VAL A 223 14.08 -10.46 -5.30
C VAL A 223 12.80 -9.71 -4.97
N ASP A 224 12.83 -8.38 -5.02
CA ASP A 224 11.69 -7.51 -4.71
C ASP A 224 11.19 -6.77 -5.97
N PHE A 225 9.90 -6.95 -6.27
CA PHE A 225 9.19 -6.29 -7.37
C PHE A 225 8.28 -5.15 -6.90
N VAL A 226 8.09 -4.92 -5.59
CA VAL A 226 7.17 -3.90 -5.07
C VAL A 226 7.57 -2.51 -5.57
N ARG A 227 8.83 -2.14 -5.35
CA ARG A 227 9.35 -0.83 -5.78
C ARG A 227 9.33 -0.68 -7.30
N ALA A 228 9.65 -1.74 -8.04
CA ALA A 228 9.57 -1.72 -9.50
C ALA A 228 8.12 -1.53 -9.99
N ALA A 229 7.14 -2.18 -9.38
CA ALA A 229 5.72 -2.01 -9.68
C ALA A 229 5.27 -0.56 -9.46
N GLU A 230 5.66 0.03 -8.32
CA GLU A 230 5.34 1.41 -7.97
C GLU A 230 5.98 2.43 -8.93
N GLN A 231 7.24 2.22 -9.32
CA GLN A 231 7.97 3.13 -10.22
C GLN A 231 7.54 3.02 -11.67
N LEU A 232 7.27 1.80 -12.15
CA LEU A 232 6.97 1.52 -13.56
C LEU A 232 5.48 1.48 -13.86
N GLY A 233 4.63 1.48 -12.82
CA GLY A 233 3.18 1.55 -12.91
C GLY A 233 2.53 0.27 -13.45
N PHE A 234 3.15 -0.91 -13.29
CA PHE A 234 2.48 -2.18 -13.56
C PHE A 234 1.75 -2.69 -12.31
N ASP A 235 0.70 -3.49 -12.48
CA ASP A 235 -0.05 -4.05 -11.33
C ASP A 235 0.20 -5.54 -11.10
N ARG A 236 0.67 -6.28 -12.11
CA ARG A 236 1.14 -7.66 -11.97
C ARG A 236 2.44 -7.89 -12.68
N VAL A 237 3.21 -8.84 -12.17
CA VAL A 237 4.37 -9.42 -12.82
C VAL A 237 4.27 -10.94 -12.80
N GLU A 238 4.55 -11.55 -13.95
CA GLU A 238 4.71 -12.99 -14.11
C GLU A 238 6.17 -13.27 -14.43
N ILE A 239 6.86 -14.07 -13.61
CA ILE A 239 8.25 -14.45 -13.87
C ILE A 239 8.24 -15.68 -14.76
N GLU A 240 8.73 -15.53 -15.98
CA GLU A 240 8.85 -16.65 -16.93
C GLU A 240 10.17 -17.39 -16.74
N ARG A 241 11.24 -16.67 -16.37
CA ARG A 241 12.54 -17.27 -16.08
C ARG A 241 13.34 -16.42 -15.11
N LEU A 242 13.73 -17.02 -14.00
CA LEU A 242 14.69 -16.45 -13.05
C LEU A 242 16.05 -17.13 -13.24
N THR A 243 17.12 -16.38 -13.44
CA THR A 243 18.49 -16.90 -13.66
C THR A 243 19.49 -16.18 -12.76
N SER A 244 20.77 -16.59 -12.78
CA SER A 244 21.83 -15.85 -12.09
C SER A 244 22.10 -14.47 -12.72
N GLU A 245 21.84 -14.31 -14.02
CA GLU A 245 22.20 -13.11 -14.79
C GLU A 245 21.07 -12.09 -14.92
N GLY A 246 19.83 -12.51 -14.68
CA GLY A 246 18.66 -11.66 -14.86
C GLY A 246 17.34 -12.42 -14.85
N ILE A 247 16.28 -11.67 -15.12
CA ILE A 247 14.89 -12.14 -15.00
C ILE A 247 14.14 -11.82 -16.28
N ASN A 248 13.61 -12.85 -16.93
CA ASN A 248 12.58 -12.69 -17.96
C ASN A 248 11.22 -12.67 -17.28
N ALA A 249 10.44 -11.64 -17.55
CA ALA A 249 9.13 -11.46 -16.95
C ALA A 249 8.11 -10.91 -17.96
N ARG A 250 6.83 -11.00 -17.60
CA ARG A 250 5.75 -10.25 -18.22
C ARG A 250 5.14 -9.29 -17.22
N LEU A 251 4.81 -8.09 -17.66
CA LEU A 251 4.21 -7.04 -16.84
C LEU A 251 2.78 -6.78 -17.32
N ARG A 252 1.82 -6.77 -16.40
CA ARG A 252 0.42 -6.42 -16.68
C ARG A 252 0.15 -4.96 -16.36
N TYR A 253 -0.47 -4.27 -17.30
CA TYR A 253 -0.92 -2.90 -17.17
C TYR A 253 -2.45 -2.84 -17.21
N GLY A 254 -3.10 -3.01 -16.07
CA GLY A 254 -4.54 -2.82 -15.89
C GLY A 254 -5.36 -4.08 -16.15
N SER A 255 -5.49 -4.46 -17.42
CA SER A 255 -6.37 -5.56 -17.85
C SER A 255 -5.59 -6.80 -18.25
N ASP A 256 -6.27 -7.95 -18.28
CA ASP A 256 -5.68 -9.24 -18.70
C ASP A 256 -5.25 -9.28 -20.17
N SER A 257 -5.68 -8.30 -20.98
CA SER A 257 -5.27 -8.18 -22.37
C SER A 257 -3.95 -7.40 -22.57
N LEU A 258 -3.52 -6.62 -21.57
CA LEU A 258 -2.38 -5.71 -21.68
C LEU A 258 -1.16 -6.21 -20.90
N TRP A 259 -0.57 -7.28 -21.41
CA TRP A 259 0.72 -7.80 -20.96
C TRP A 259 1.84 -7.42 -21.93
N VAL A 260 3.00 -7.06 -21.38
CA VAL A 260 4.23 -6.77 -22.16
C VAL A 260 5.37 -7.61 -21.61
N GLN A 261 6.30 -8.01 -22.47
CA GLN A 261 7.50 -8.73 -22.04
C GLN A 261 8.54 -7.74 -21.51
N ALA A 262 9.29 -8.14 -20.49
CA ALA A 262 10.30 -7.33 -19.86
C ALA A 262 11.51 -8.16 -19.44
N VAL A 263 12.66 -7.49 -19.36
CA VAL A 263 13.88 -8.03 -18.75
C VAL A 263 14.26 -7.16 -17.57
N PHE A 264 14.51 -7.80 -16.43
CA PHE A 264 15.05 -7.16 -15.24
C PHE A 264 16.46 -7.65 -14.94
N SER A 265 17.29 -6.75 -14.45
CA SER A 265 18.47 -7.09 -13.67
C SER A 265 18.10 -7.09 -12.19
N GLU A 266 18.88 -7.82 -11.41
CA GLU A 266 18.76 -7.82 -9.96
C GLU A 266 20.12 -7.50 -9.34
N GLN A 267 20.11 -6.65 -8.31
CA GLN A 267 21.26 -6.35 -7.47
C GLN A 267 20.81 -6.22 -6.01
N GLN A 268 21.33 -7.09 -5.13
CA GLN A 268 21.08 -7.05 -3.67
C GLN A 268 19.58 -7.04 -3.29
N GLY A 269 18.79 -7.90 -3.91
CA GLY A 269 17.33 -7.98 -3.74
C GLY A 269 16.54 -6.98 -4.57
N ARG A 270 17.18 -5.92 -5.09
CA ARG A 270 16.50 -4.87 -5.86
C ARG A 270 16.37 -5.25 -7.33
N THR A 271 15.16 -5.18 -7.87
CA THR A 271 14.93 -5.30 -9.32
C THR A 271 15.04 -3.96 -10.02
N GLN A 272 15.66 -3.98 -11.21
CA GLN A 272 15.71 -2.83 -12.10
C GLN A 272 15.32 -3.25 -13.51
N LEU A 273 14.38 -2.52 -14.12
CA LEU A 273 13.98 -2.75 -15.51
C LEU A 273 15.17 -2.43 -16.42
N VAL A 274 15.58 -3.41 -17.23
CA VAL A 274 16.60 -3.24 -18.27
C VAL A 274 15.93 -2.81 -19.57
N CYS A 275 14.89 -3.53 -19.98
CA CYS A 275 14.13 -3.22 -21.18
C CYS A 275 12.73 -3.85 -21.15
N GLU A 276 11.84 -3.33 -22.00
CA GLU A 276 10.50 -3.85 -22.23
C GLU A 276 10.16 -3.90 -23.72
N ILE A 277 9.34 -4.87 -24.10
CA ILE A 277 8.87 -5.06 -25.48
C ILE A 277 7.40 -4.63 -25.52
N ILE A 278 7.18 -3.36 -25.86
CA ILE A 278 5.84 -2.80 -26.07
C ILE A 278 5.58 -2.71 -27.57
N GLU A 279 4.60 -3.48 -28.05
CA GLU A 279 4.15 -3.41 -29.44
C GLU A 279 3.45 -2.08 -29.74
N GLU A 280 3.52 -1.63 -31.00
CA GLU A 280 3.09 -0.29 -31.41
C GLU A 280 1.61 -0.03 -31.10
N ASP A 281 0.76 -1.03 -31.33
CA ASP A 281 -0.68 -1.01 -31.08
C ASP A 281 -1.04 -0.94 -29.59
N ARG A 282 -0.11 -1.28 -28.69
CA ARG A 282 -0.31 -1.29 -27.23
C ARG A 282 0.29 -0.07 -26.53
N ARG A 283 1.11 0.73 -27.22
CA ARG A 283 1.89 1.82 -26.59
C ARG A 283 1.00 2.83 -25.88
N GLN A 284 -0.06 3.29 -26.53
CA GLN A 284 -0.95 4.29 -25.95
C GLN A 284 -1.63 3.75 -24.68
N ALA A 285 -2.12 2.51 -24.71
CA ALA A 285 -2.76 1.91 -23.55
C ALA A 285 -1.81 1.75 -22.35
N VAL A 286 -0.56 1.34 -22.60
CA VAL A 286 0.47 1.25 -21.52
C VAL A 286 0.79 2.64 -20.98
N HIS A 287 0.96 3.64 -21.85
CA HIS A 287 1.20 5.02 -21.44
C HIS A 287 0.06 5.58 -20.58
N ASP A 288 -1.18 5.43 -21.03
CA ASP A 288 -2.36 5.94 -20.31
C ASP A 288 -2.51 5.24 -18.95
N TYR A 289 -2.27 3.94 -18.90
CA TYR A 289 -2.29 3.21 -17.64
C TYR A 289 -1.20 3.68 -16.68
N ARG A 290 0.03 3.86 -17.15
CA ARG A 290 1.15 4.40 -16.34
C ARG A 290 0.80 5.76 -15.75
N GLU A 291 0.18 6.64 -16.53
CA GLU A 291 -0.23 7.95 -16.06
C GLU A 291 -1.33 7.86 -14.98
N GLN A 292 -2.32 6.99 -15.18
CA GLN A 292 -3.33 6.70 -14.15
C GLN A 292 -2.70 6.11 -12.87
N GLN A 293 -1.74 5.20 -13.01
CA GLN A 293 -1.03 4.63 -11.87
C GLN A 293 -0.17 5.66 -11.15
N ARG A 294 0.50 6.56 -11.87
CA ARG A 294 1.27 7.65 -11.25
C ARG A 294 0.40 8.50 -10.33
N ILE A 295 -0.80 8.88 -10.78
CA ILE A 295 -1.78 9.61 -9.98
C ILE A 295 -2.19 8.78 -8.76
N ARG A 296 -2.53 7.51 -8.98
CA ARG A 296 -2.94 6.60 -7.90
C ARG A 296 -1.83 6.45 -6.85
N GLN A 297 -0.58 6.25 -7.26
CA GLN A 297 0.57 6.08 -6.35
C GLN A 297 0.84 7.33 -5.53
N GLN A 298 0.72 8.53 -6.12
CA GLN A 298 0.82 9.79 -5.38
C GLN A 298 -0.23 9.92 -4.27
N ALA A 299 -1.47 9.51 -4.54
CA ALA A 299 -2.53 9.47 -3.55
C ALA A 299 -2.29 8.38 -2.49
N ILE A 300 -1.93 7.16 -2.92
CA ILE A 300 -1.65 6.01 -2.06
C ILE A 300 -0.55 6.33 -1.04
N GLU A 301 0.52 6.99 -1.46
CA GLU A 301 1.62 7.32 -0.55
C GLU A 301 1.14 8.21 0.60
N LYS A 302 0.32 9.23 0.30
CA LYS A 302 -0.32 10.06 1.33
C LYS A 302 -1.27 9.26 2.22
N LEU A 303 -2.04 8.34 1.65
CA LEU A 303 -2.94 7.45 2.41
C LEU A 303 -2.14 6.52 3.35
N ARG A 304 -1.03 5.93 2.87
CA ARG A 304 -0.16 5.07 3.69
C ARG A 304 0.46 5.84 4.85
N GLN A 305 0.91 7.07 4.62
CA GLN A 305 1.40 7.95 5.68
C GLN A 305 0.30 8.24 6.72
N ALA A 306 -0.91 8.59 6.27
CA ALA A 306 -2.05 8.84 7.15
C ALA A 306 -2.47 7.60 7.96
N MET A 307 -2.46 6.40 7.35
CA MET A 307 -2.71 5.14 8.06
C MET A 307 -1.62 4.86 9.10
N ALA A 308 -0.35 5.03 8.74
CA ALA A 308 0.78 4.80 9.65
C ALA A 308 0.73 5.75 10.87
N LEU A 309 0.32 7.00 10.66
CA LEU A 309 0.11 7.98 11.74
C LEU A 309 -1.04 7.56 12.65
N GLN A 310 -2.21 7.22 12.12
CA GLN A 310 -3.33 6.75 12.94
C GLN A 310 -3.00 5.47 13.73
N VAL A 311 -2.23 4.55 13.14
CA VAL A 311 -1.71 3.36 13.84
C VAL A 311 -0.75 3.77 14.96
N ARG A 312 0.12 4.76 14.75
CA ARG A 312 1.03 5.27 15.79
C ARG A 312 0.28 5.94 16.93
N GLU A 313 -0.73 6.74 16.61
CA GLU A 313 -1.58 7.46 17.58
C GLU A 313 -2.43 6.51 18.43
N GLN A 314 -2.70 5.28 17.97
CA GLN A 314 -3.51 4.30 18.70
C GLN A 314 -4.86 4.91 19.15
N LEU A 315 -5.55 5.57 18.22
CA LEU A 315 -6.86 6.18 18.48
C LEU A 315 -7.82 5.17 19.12
N MET A 316 -8.66 5.67 20.03
CA MET A 316 -9.61 4.82 20.76
C MET A 316 -10.71 4.34 19.80
N PHE A 317 -11.08 3.07 19.89
CA PHE A 317 -12.31 2.60 19.24
C PHE A 317 -13.53 3.21 19.94
N ASP A 318 -14.53 3.64 19.17
CA ASP A 318 -15.72 4.31 19.70
C ASP A 318 -16.70 3.30 20.32
N GLU A 319 -16.22 2.57 21.32
CA GLU A 319 -16.95 1.62 22.16
C GLU A 319 -16.78 2.09 23.61
N PRO A 320 -17.87 2.45 24.31
CA PRO A 320 -17.83 2.81 25.72
C PRO A 320 -17.21 1.71 26.59
N LYS A 321 -16.41 2.08 27.59
CA LYS A 321 -15.83 1.12 28.56
C LYS A 321 -16.89 0.35 29.35
N GLU A 322 -18.02 1.01 29.62
CA GLU A 322 -19.23 0.39 30.18
C GLU A 322 -20.36 0.65 29.19
N GLU A 323 -20.90 -0.42 28.63
CA GLU A 323 -21.88 -0.39 27.56
C GLU A 323 -23.24 -0.92 28.05
N VAL A 324 -24.32 -0.26 27.63
CA VAL A 324 -25.70 -0.71 27.82
C VAL A 324 -26.37 -0.85 26.45
N GLY A 325 -26.49 -2.09 25.96
CA GLY A 325 -26.94 -2.37 24.59
C GLY A 325 -25.80 -2.21 23.58
N GLN A 326 -26.12 -1.83 22.34
CA GLN A 326 -25.13 -1.48 21.32
C GLN A 326 -25.03 0.05 21.26
N GLN A 327 -23.90 0.59 21.68
CA GLN A 327 -23.64 2.03 21.79
C GLN A 327 -22.40 2.47 21.00
N ASP A 328 -21.84 1.59 20.15
CA ASP A 328 -20.76 1.90 19.22
C ASP A 328 -21.06 3.21 18.46
N GLY A 329 -20.12 4.16 18.48
CA GLY A 329 -20.29 5.45 17.81
C GLY A 329 -20.93 6.55 18.66
N SER A 330 -21.11 6.36 19.96
CA SER A 330 -21.69 7.39 20.84
C SER A 330 -20.66 8.38 21.41
N LEU A 331 -19.38 8.03 21.46
CA LEU A 331 -18.34 8.84 22.10
C LEU A 331 -17.84 9.98 21.21
N ARG A 332 -17.68 9.78 19.89
CA ARG A 332 -17.14 10.82 18.99
C ARG A 332 -17.96 12.11 18.97
N PRO A 333 -19.31 12.10 18.96
CA PRO A 333 -20.09 13.35 19.05
C PRO A 333 -19.83 14.12 20.35
N LEU A 334 -19.69 13.42 21.48
CA LEU A 334 -19.38 14.02 22.78
C LEU A 334 -17.95 14.54 22.84
N TRP A 335 -17.00 13.77 22.28
CA TRP A 335 -15.62 14.20 22.11
C TRP A 335 -15.55 15.49 21.28
N LEU A 336 -16.26 15.55 20.15
CA LEU A 336 -16.26 16.71 19.25
C LEU A 336 -16.87 17.94 19.92
N TRP A 337 -17.96 17.75 20.66
CA TRP A 337 -18.56 18.81 21.47
C TRP A 337 -17.55 19.33 22.51
N ALA A 338 -16.94 18.44 23.30
CA ALA A 338 -15.98 18.83 24.31
C ALA A 338 -14.75 19.54 23.70
N TYR A 339 -14.21 19.02 22.60
CA TYR A 339 -13.10 19.63 21.86
C TYR A 339 -13.42 21.06 21.44
N ARG A 340 -14.54 21.27 20.74
CA ARG A 340 -14.96 22.59 20.23
C ARG A 340 -15.26 23.61 21.34
N HIS A 341 -15.66 23.15 22.52
CA HIS A 341 -15.95 24.01 23.67
C HIS A 341 -14.75 24.15 24.63
N GLY A 342 -13.54 23.78 24.20
CA GLY A 342 -12.32 23.97 24.99
C GLY A 342 -12.13 22.97 26.13
N GLY A 343 -12.96 21.93 26.22
CA GLY A 343 -12.83 20.88 27.22
C GLY A 343 -11.62 19.97 27.00
N ASP A 344 -11.07 19.45 28.09
CA ASP A 344 -9.99 18.44 28.07
C ASP A 344 -10.49 17.00 28.26
N GLY A 345 -11.80 16.84 28.51
CA GLY A 345 -12.44 15.55 28.68
C GLY A 345 -13.97 15.66 28.62
N TYR A 346 -14.62 14.50 28.57
CA TYR A 346 -16.08 14.37 28.55
C TYR A 346 -16.47 13.11 29.32
N SER A 347 -17.74 13.03 29.72
CA SER A 347 -18.28 11.89 30.45
C SER A 347 -19.37 11.18 29.66
N PHE A 348 -19.35 9.86 29.65
CA PHE A 348 -20.41 9.01 29.09
C PHE A 348 -20.60 7.81 30.01
N ASN A 349 -21.85 7.45 30.33
CA ASN A 349 -22.18 6.41 31.30
C ASN A 349 -21.42 6.57 32.64
N LYS A 350 -21.26 7.80 33.13
CA LYS A 350 -20.48 8.16 34.35
C LYS A 350 -18.97 7.86 34.28
N ILE A 351 -18.46 7.45 33.13
CA ILE A 351 -17.04 7.26 32.88
C ILE A 351 -16.47 8.49 32.19
N TRP A 352 -15.31 8.94 32.66
CA TRP A 352 -14.56 10.02 32.06
C TRP A 352 -13.66 9.53 30.91
N TYR A 353 -13.63 10.31 29.82
CA TYR A 353 -12.83 10.09 28.63
C TYR A 353 -12.03 11.36 28.31
N PRO A 354 -10.75 11.22 27.91
CA PRO A 354 -9.94 12.37 27.54
C PRO A 354 -10.28 12.89 26.14
N VAL A 355 -10.09 14.20 25.92
CA VAL A 355 -10.09 14.78 24.57
C VAL A 355 -8.72 14.66 23.89
N PHE A 356 -7.64 14.71 24.68
CA PHE A 356 -6.26 14.62 24.22
C PHE A 356 -5.55 13.40 24.80
N ASP A 357 -4.60 12.83 24.05
CA ASP A 357 -3.75 11.78 24.55
C ASP A 357 -2.62 12.31 25.46
N SER A 358 -1.75 11.42 25.94
CA SER A 358 -0.61 11.79 26.80
C SER A 358 0.44 12.65 26.10
N GLU A 359 0.40 12.75 24.78
CA GLU A 359 1.29 13.57 23.94
C GLU A 359 0.58 14.87 23.51
N ASN A 360 -0.54 15.23 24.15
CA ASN A 360 -1.35 16.41 23.85
C ASN A 360 -1.94 16.43 22.42
N ARG A 361 -1.98 15.28 21.73
CA ARG A 361 -2.64 15.13 20.44
C ARG A 361 -4.13 14.95 20.63
N PRO A 362 -4.98 15.46 19.71
CA PRO A 362 -6.40 15.15 19.73
C PRO A 362 -6.61 13.64 19.64
N HIS A 363 -7.50 13.09 20.48
CA HIS A 363 -7.74 11.65 20.58
C HIS A 363 -9.19 11.29 20.20
N PRO A 364 -9.63 11.58 18.95
CA PRO A 364 -11.01 11.32 18.53
C PRO A 364 -11.31 9.82 18.53
N PRO A 365 -12.43 9.39 19.15
CA PRO A 365 -12.92 8.02 18.99
C PRO A 365 -13.27 7.72 17.53
N GLN A 366 -13.06 6.48 17.13
CA GLN A 366 -13.30 6.01 15.76
C GLN A 366 -14.03 4.67 15.75
N VAL A 367 -15.05 4.52 14.89
CA VAL A 367 -15.48 3.19 14.42
C VAL A 367 -14.69 2.80 13.16
N CYS A 368 -14.93 1.59 12.63
CA CYS A 368 -14.17 1.08 11.49
C CYS A 368 -14.25 1.97 10.23
N ILE A 369 -15.41 2.56 9.95
CA ILE A 369 -15.58 3.44 8.78
C ILE A 369 -14.96 4.83 9.02
N ASP A 370 -14.93 5.32 10.26
CA ASP A 370 -14.25 6.58 10.57
C ASP A 370 -12.75 6.46 10.28
N PHE A 371 -12.12 5.33 10.59
CA PHE A 371 -10.71 5.10 10.22
C PHE A 371 -10.50 5.24 8.71
N VAL A 372 -11.45 4.76 7.90
CA VAL A 372 -11.37 4.89 6.44
C VAL A 372 -11.48 6.36 6.03
N LEU A 373 -12.54 7.03 6.44
CA LEU A 373 -12.81 8.42 6.07
C LEU A 373 -11.73 9.37 6.59
N ASP A 374 -11.36 9.24 7.86
CA ASP A 374 -10.28 10.01 8.50
C ASP A 374 -8.93 9.77 7.80
N THR A 375 -8.67 8.57 7.25
CA THR A 375 -7.45 8.31 6.46
C THR A 375 -7.40 9.20 5.21
N TYR A 376 -8.50 9.27 4.46
CA TYR A 376 -8.58 10.12 3.26
C TYR A 376 -8.52 11.61 3.62
N GLU A 377 -9.28 12.04 4.62
CA GLU A 377 -9.28 13.43 5.09
C GLU A 377 -7.88 13.85 5.57
N ARG A 378 -7.22 13.05 6.43
CA ARG A 378 -5.87 13.33 6.93
C ARG A 378 -4.82 13.34 5.83
N ALA A 379 -4.90 12.40 4.90
CA ALA A 379 -4.02 12.36 3.73
C ALA A 379 -4.20 13.60 2.84
N SER A 380 -5.40 14.19 2.83
CA SER A 380 -5.74 15.41 2.09
C SER A 380 -5.38 16.70 2.83
N GLY A 381 -5.02 16.61 4.11
CA GLY A 381 -4.60 17.75 4.93
C GLY A 381 -5.55 18.14 6.07
N THR A 382 -6.59 17.36 6.35
CA THR A 382 -7.54 17.64 7.43
C THR A 382 -7.02 17.15 8.78
N TRP A 383 -6.88 18.04 9.77
CA TRP A 383 -6.36 17.71 11.10
C TRP A 383 -7.07 18.50 12.20
N PHE A 384 -7.18 17.91 13.39
CA PHE A 384 -7.56 18.65 14.60
C PHE A 384 -6.32 19.28 15.21
N ALA A 385 -6.43 20.52 15.68
CA ALA A 385 -5.33 21.21 16.35
C ALA A 385 -5.01 20.61 17.74
N CYS A 386 -3.72 20.59 18.07
CA CYS A 386 -3.17 20.09 19.34
C CYS A 386 -3.68 20.84 20.58
N ARG A 387 -3.44 20.27 21.77
CA ARG A 387 -3.66 21.00 23.03
C ARG A 387 -2.83 22.29 23.09
N GLY A 388 -3.44 23.37 23.56
CA GLY A 388 -2.80 24.69 23.67
C GLY A 388 -2.93 25.56 22.42
N LYS A 389 -3.41 25.02 21.29
CA LYS A 389 -3.83 25.80 20.11
C LYS A 389 -5.34 26.06 20.14
N ASN A 390 -5.81 26.96 19.27
CA ASN A 390 -7.25 27.16 19.05
C ASN A 390 -7.90 25.83 18.63
N ARG A 391 -9.13 25.58 19.10
CA ARG A 391 -9.85 24.31 18.94
C ARG A 391 -10.47 24.16 17.55
N ASP A 392 -9.63 24.26 16.55
CA ASP A 392 -10.03 24.27 15.15
C ASP A 392 -9.67 22.95 14.45
N ARG A 393 -10.45 22.63 13.42
CA ARG A 393 -10.16 21.55 12.48
C ARG A 393 -9.63 22.22 11.22
N SER A 394 -8.34 22.06 10.93
CA SER A 394 -7.81 22.47 9.63
C SER A 394 -8.44 21.59 8.55
N MET A 395 -8.85 22.22 7.46
CA MET A 395 -9.54 21.54 6.38
C MET A 395 -8.56 21.26 5.24
N GLY A 396 -8.44 19.99 4.89
CA GLY A 396 -7.79 19.54 3.67
C GLY A 396 -8.71 19.70 2.45
N SER A 397 -8.29 19.13 1.33
CA SER A 397 -9.09 19.09 0.10
C SER A 397 -10.26 18.10 0.16
N ILE A 398 -10.29 17.19 1.13
CA ILE A 398 -11.39 16.28 1.40
C ILE A 398 -12.01 16.60 2.76
N ASP A 399 -13.33 16.79 2.77
CA ASP A 399 -14.15 16.90 3.97
C ASP A 399 -15.45 16.11 3.79
N PHE A 400 -15.53 14.93 4.39
CA PHE A 400 -16.75 14.14 4.35
C PHE A 400 -17.85 14.71 5.26
N GLU A 401 -17.56 15.67 6.16
CA GLU A 401 -18.60 16.37 6.94
C GLU A 401 -19.47 17.29 6.08
N ARG A 402 -18.95 17.75 4.94
CA ARG A 402 -19.69 18.59 3.99
C ARG A 402 -20.56 17.79 3.03
N LEU A 403 -20.41 16.47 3.03
CA LEU A 403 -21.30 15.60 2.27
C LEU A 403 -22.54 15.36 3.14
N ASP A 404 -23.73 15.58 2.57
CA ASP A 404 -25.02 15.36 3.22
C ASP A 404 -25.34 13.86 3.39
N MET A 405 -24.35 13.06 3.81
CA MET A 405 -24.50 11.63 4.07
C MET A 405 -25.45 11.43 5.26
N PRO A 406 -26.54 10.67 5.11
CA PRO A 406 -27.52 10.46 6.18
C PRO A 406 -26.90 9.90 7.48
N ASN A 407 -25.90 9.02 7.35
CA ASN A 407 -25.13 8.49 8.48
C ASN A 407 -23.71 8.11 8.05
N ARG A 408 -22.77 9.06 8.15
CA ARG A 408 -21.35 8.82 7.80
C ARG A 408 -20.64 7.74 8.65
N ARG A 409 -21.25 7.34 9.76
CA ARG A 409 -20.67 6.35 10.70
C ARG A 409 -21.21 4.94 10.50
N SER A 410 -22.20 4.78 9.62
CA SER A 410 -22.66 3.48 9.14
C SER A 410 -21.93 3.10 7.86
N VAL A 411 -21.25 1.96 7.88
CA VAL A 411 -20.59 1.39 6.68
C VAL A 411 -21.60 1.23 5.53
N GLU A 412 -22.81 0.79 5.83
CA GLU A 412 -23.87 0.60 4.83
C GLU A 412 -24.33 1.94 4.25
N ALA A 413 -24.61 2.93 5.09
CA ALA A 413 -25.08 4.24 4.61
C ALA A 413 -24.01 4.98 3.80
N VAL A 414 -22.72 4.85 4.15
CA VAL A 414 -21.61 5.39 3.34
C VAL A 414 -21.54 4.69 1.98
N ALA A 415 -21.69 3.36 1.93
CA ALA A 415 -21.71 2.63 0.68
C ALA A 415 -22.92 3.00 -0.18
N ASP A 416 -24.12 3.11 0.41
CA ASP A 416 -25.35 3.52 -0.27
C ASP A 416 -25.20 4.93 -0.85
N TYR A 417 -24.64 5.86 -0.07
CA TYR A 417 -24.36 7.22 -0.55
C TYR A 417 -23.48 7.21 -1.82
N PHE A 418 -22.39 6.44 -1.85
CA PHE A 418 -21.52 6.38 -3.03
C PHE A 418 -22.10 5.58 -4.20
N ARG A 419 -23.09 4.70 -3.97
CA ARG A 419 -23.87 4.12 -5.08
C ARG A 419 -24.73 5.18 -5.77
N GLU A 420 -25.34 6.05 -4.99
CA GLU A 420 -26.24 7.11 -5.47
C GLU A 420 -25.48 8.33 -6.02
N HIS A 421 -24.25 8.55 -5.54
CA HIS A 421 -23.40 9.68 -5.90
C HIS A 421 -22.06 9.20 -6.48
N PRO A 422 -22.06 8.59 -7.68
CA PRO A 422 -20.83 8.14 -8.31
C PRO A 422 -19.91 9.33 -8.61
N GLY A 423 -18.61 9.07 -8.68
CA GLY A 423 -17.60 10.06 -9.04
C GLY A 423 -16.43 10.12 -8.06
N MET A 424 -16.67 9.85 -6.77
CA MET A 424 -15.59 9.70 -5.78
C MET A 424 -15.17 8.24 -5.66
N PHE A 425 -16.15 7.36 -5.47
CA PHE A 425 -15.96 5.92 -5.37
C PHE A 425 -16.94 5.19 -6.29
N GLY A 426 -16.44 4.23 -7.06
CA GLY A 426 -17.25 3.16 -7.62
C GLY A 426 -17.50 2.08 -6.56
N ILE A 427 -18.61 1.34 -6.67
CA ILE A 427 -18.94 0.23 -5.77
C ILE A 427 -19.00 -1.06 -6.57
N TRP A 428 -18.20 -2.05 -6.18
CA TRP A 428 -18.34 -3.42 -6.65
C TRP A 428 -19.09 -4.25 -5.60
N ASP A 429 -20.37 -4.52 -5.85
CA ASP A 429 -21.23 -5.31 -4.96
C ASP A 429 -21.15 -6.81 -5.28
N LEU A 430 -21.14 -7.62 -4.22
CA LEU A 430 -21.27 -9.06 -4.31
C LEU A 430 -22.70 -9.48 -3.95
N GLU A 431 -23.36 -10.16 -4.88
CA GLU A 431 -24.61 -10.88 -4.63
C GLU A 431 -24.44 -11.86 -3.47
N ALA A 432 -25.48 -12.02 -2.64
CA ALA A 432 -25.40 -12.78 -1.40
C ALA A 432 -24.93 -14.23 -1.60
N GLU A 433 -25.33 -14.84 -2.73
CA GLU A 433 -25.02 -16.22 -3.12
C GLU A 433 -23.57 -16.40 -3.55
N LYS A 434 -22.92 -15.33 -4.03
CA LYS A 434 -21.51 -15.31 -4.44
C LYS A 434 -20.56 -15.03 -3.28
N ARG A 435 -21.08 -14.67 -2.09
CA ARG A 435 -20.26 -14.30 -0.93
C ARG A 435 -19.68 -15.54 -0.27
N ILE A 436 -18.34 -15.59 -0.21
CA ILE A 436 -17.63 -16.64 0.50
C ILE A 436 -17.41 -16.22 1.96
N ARG A 437 -17.89 -17.05 2.90
CA ARG A 437 -17.65 -16.83 4.33
C ARG A 437 -16.20 -17.15 4.67
N PHE A 438 -15.60 -16.40 5.59
CA PHE A 438 -14.21 -16.63 6.01
C PHE A 438 -13.98 -18.03 6.64
N ALA A 439 -15.00 -18.63 7.24
CA ALA A 439 -14.97 -20.01 7.73
C ALA A 439 -14.58 -21.02 6.63
N GLN A 440 -14.86 -20.70 5.36
CA GLN A 440 -14.43 -21.46 4.19
C GLN A 440 -13.07 -20.93 3.71
N ARG A 441 -12.04 -20.99 4.57
CA ARG A 441 -10.76 -20.26 4.40
C ARG A 441 -10.15 -20.43 3.02
N GLU A 442 -10.04 -21.66 2.52
CA GLU A 442 -9.43 -21.92 1.21
C GLU A 442 -10.20 -21.24 0.08
N ALA A 443 -11.51 -21.47 0.00
CA ALA A 443 -12.38 -20.82 -0.99
C ALA A 443 -12.39 -19.29 -0.85
N PHE A 444 -12.26 -18.77 0.37
CA PHE A 444 -12.18 -17.33 0.61
C PHE A 444 -10.90 -16.74 0.00
N TYR A 445 -9.74 -17.34 0.27
CA TYR A 445 -8.47 -16.85 -0.29
C TYR A 445 -8.39 -17.03 -1.81
N ASP A 446 -8.90 -18.13 -2.34
CA ASP A 446 -8.99 -18.34 -3.78
C ASP A 446 -9.91 -17.29 -4.42
N PHE A 447 -11.06 -17.00 -3.81
CA PHE A 447 -11.95 -15.94 -4.27
C PHE A 447 -11.25 -14.57 -4.32
N VAL A 448 -10.50 -14.20 -3.28
CA VAL A 448 -9.78 -12.90 -3.25
C VAL A 448 -8.69 -12.86 -4.32
N ARG A 449 -7.95 -13.96 -4.54
CA ARG A 449 -6.97 -14.08 -5.63
C ARG A 449 -7.62 -13.91 -6.99
N ASP A 450 -8.72 -14.62 -7.24
CA ASP A 450 -9.40 -14.65 -8.54
C ASP A 450 -10.06 -13.30 -8.87
N HIS A 451 -10.33 -12.48 -7.85
CA HIS A 451 -10.90 -11.14 -7.98
C HIS A 451 -9.92 -10.04 -7.58
N ALA A 452 -8.60 -10.31 -7.60
CA ALA A 452 -7.56 -9.41 -7.10
C ALA A 452 -7.56 -8.01 -7.75
N ASP A 453 -8.17 -7.84 -8.92
CA ASP A 453 -8.35 -6.54 -9.56
C ASP A 453 -9.29 -5.58 -8.83
N TYR A 454 -10.21 -6.11 -8.03
CA TYR A 454 -11.07 -5.32 -7.15
C TYR A 454 -10.41 -4.98 -5.82
N PHE A 455 -9.25 -5.57 -5.49
CA PHE A 455 -8.57 -5.37 -4.21
C PHE A 455 -7.24 -4.63 -4.35
N ARG A 456 -7.26 -3.52 -5.11
CA ARG A 456 -6.08 -2.67 -5.31
C ARG A 456 -5.81 -1.82 -4.07
N VAL A 457 -4.57 -1.40 -3.90
CA VAL A 457 -4.18 -0.48 -2.83
C VAL A 457 -5.02 0.80 -2.91
N GLY A 458 -5.52 1.24 -1.75
CA GLY A 458 -6.48 2.35 -1.60
C GLY A 458 -7.94 1.91 -1.68
N ASN A 459 -8.28 0.75 -2.22
CA ASN A 459 -9.66 0.27 -2.23
C ASN A 459 -10.12 -0.05 -0.80
N VAL A 460 -11.42 0.14 -0.52
CA VAL A 460 -12.02 -0.10 0.79
C VAL A 460 -12.90 -1.34 0.73
N VAL A 461 -12.53 -2.37 1.50
CA VAL A 461 -13.28 -3.62 1.59
C VAL A 461 -14.36 -3.50 2.66
N LEU A 462 -15.60 -3.82 2.29
CA LEU A 462 -16.73 -3.89 3.21
C LEU A 462 -17.03 -5.35 3.52
N ILE A 463 -16.90 -5.71 4.79
CA ILE A 463 -17.09 -7.08 5.31
C ILE A 463 -18.39 -7.09 6.12
N HIS A 464 -19.23 -8.07 5.87
CA HIS A 464 -20.54 -8.20 6.51
C HIS A 464 -20.82 -9.64 6.95
N GLY A 465 -21.43 -9.78 8.12
CA GLY A 465 -21.97 -11.04 8.62
C GLY A 465 -22.26 -11.00 10.11
N PRO A 466 -22.71 -12.12 10.68
CA PRO A 466 -23.14 -12.14 12.07
C PRO A 466 -21.95 -11.97 13.05
N ARG A 467 -22.19 -11.23 14.14
CA ARG A 467 -21.35 -11.14 15.35
C ARG A 467 -22.29 -11.28 16.55
N GLY A 468 -22.14 -12.35 17.33
CA GLY A 468 -23.01 -12.57 18.50
C GLY A 468 -24.51 -12.74 18.18
N GLY A 469 -24.86 -13.08 16.93
CA GLY A 469 -26.25 -13.23 16.48
C GLY A 469 -26.80 -12.03 15.69
N GLU A 470 -26.12 -10.87 15.74
CA GLU A 470 -26.54 -9.65 15.03
C GLU A 470 -25.71 -9.42 13.77
N ALA A 471 -26.33 -8.87 12.73
CA ALA A 471 -25.63 -8.46 11.52
C ALA A 471 -24.70 -7.27 11.81
N HIS A 472 -23.42 -7.41 11.49
CA HIS A 472 -22.43 -6.38 11.78
C HIS A 472 -21.52 -6.13 10.58
N TYR A 473 -21.23 -4.86 10.35
CA TYR A 473 -20.34 -4.39 9.30
C TYR A 473 -18.94 -4.13 9.84
N HIS A 474 -17.96 -4.38 8.98
CA HIS A 474 -16.56 -4.04 9.20
C HIS A 474 -15.98 -3.46 7.92
N SER A 475 -15.04 -2.52 8.03
CA SER A 475 -14.41 -1.90 6.88
C SER A 475 -12.89 -1.85 7.05
N ALA A 476 -12.17 -2.05 5.96
CA ALA A 476 -10.72 -1.97 5.92
C ALA A 476 -10.22 -1.39 4.59
N ILE A 477 -9.11 -0.65 4.62
CA ILE A 477 -8.44 -0.14 3.41
C ILE A 477 -7.33 -1.12 3.02
N VAL A 478 -7.23 -1.48 1.75
CA VAL A 478 -6.07 -2.22 1.24
C VAL A 478 -4.84 -1.30 1.25
N SER A 479 -3.82 -1.61 2.07
CA SER A 479 -2.59 -0.82 2.14
C SER A 479 -1.47 -1.38 1.25
N ARG A 480 -1.51 -2.69 0.97
CA ARG A 480 -0.53 -3.36 0.12
C ARG A 480 -1.09 -4.59 -0.60
N THR A 481 -0.58 -4.82 -1.80
CA THR A 481 -0.82 -6.01 -2.62
C THR A 481 0.50 -6.70 -2.97
N ASP A 482 0.46 -8.01 -3.19
CA ASP A 482 1.54 -8.78 -3.79
C ASP A 482 1.55 -8.55 -5.32
N PRO A 483 2.64 -8.07 -5.94
CA PRO A 483 2.68 -7.83 -7.37
C PRO A 483 2.69 -9.12 -8.20
N MET A 484 2.96 -10.30 -7.61
CA MET A 484 2.89 -11.57 -8.35
C MET A 484 1.45 -12.02 -8.58
N THR A 485 0.68 -12.15 -7.49
CA THR A 485 -0.69 -12.68 -7.52
C THR A 485 -1.76 -11.59 -7.56
N GLY A 486 -1.41 -10.37 -7.13
CA GLY A 486 -2.36 -9.32 -6.85
C GLY A 486 -3.02 -9.36 -5.50
N MET A 487 -2.76 -10.42 -4.73
CA MET A 487 -3.41 -10.65 -3.46
C MET A 487 -3.21 -9.41 -2.56
N PRO A 488 -4.25 -8.79 -2.02
CA PRO A 488 -4.11 -7.86 -0.89
C PRO A 488 -3.47 -8.58 0.29
N ILE A 489 -2.29 -8.15 0.72
CA ILE A 489 -1.49 -8.79 1.79
C ILE A 489 -1.47 -7.98 3.09
N GLU A 490 -1.90 -6.72 3.03
CA GLU A 490 -1.99 -5.84 4.19
C GLU A 490 -3.23 -4.95 4.09
N LEU A 491 -3.96 -4.88 5.20
CA LEU A 491 -5.18 -4.13 5.37
C LEU A 491 -5.03 -3.17 6.56
N GLY A 492 -5.41 -1.91 6.39
CA GLY A 492 -5.60 -0.96 7.48
C GLY A 492 -7.03 -1.03 8.02
N GLU A 493 -7.19 -1.29 9.30
CA GLU A 493 -8.49 -1.34 9.98
C GLU A 493 -8.43 -0.72 11.37
N ASN A 494 -9.62 -0.50 11.95
CA ASN A 494 -9.78 -0.11 13.35
C ASN A 494 -10.82 -0.97 14.06
N ALA A 495 -10.59 -2.29 14.19
CA ALA A 495 -11.32 -3.11 15.17
C ALA A 495 -10.59 -3.03 16.54
N GLY A 496 -11.09 -2.16 17.42
CA GLY A 496 -10.56 -1.94 18.77
C GLY A 496 -9.40 -0.93 18.85
N LYS A 497 -8.40 -1.05 17.97
CA LYS A 497 -7.37 0.00 17.76
C LYS A 497 -6.89 -0.01 16.31
N PRO A 498 -6.46 1.14 15.74
CA PRO A 498 -5.92 1.19 14.39
C PRO A 498 -4.70 0.28 14.24
N ARG A 499 -4.72 -0.63 13.25
CA ARG A 499 -3.61 -1.54 12.94
C ARG A 499 -3.53 -1.87 11.45
N LEU A 500 -2.33 -2.21 10.99
CA LEU A 500 -2.07 -2.86 9.71
C LEU A 500 -1.98 -4.37 9.90
N ARG A 501 -2.88 -5.14 9.26
CA ARG A 501 -3.11 -6.57 9.51
C ARG A 501 -3.20 -7.39 8.23
N SER A 502 -3.06 -8.71 8.36
CA SER A 502 -3.42 -9.67 7.30
C SER A 502 -4.94 -9.90 7.25
N TRP A 503 -5.44 -10.49 6.16
CA TRP A 503 -6.86 -10.87 6.06
C TRP A 503 -7.31 -11.76 7.21
N HIS A 504 -6.49 -12.76 7.55
CA HIS A 504 -6.80 -13.64 8.68
C HIS A 504 -7.05 -12.84 9.95
N SER A 505 -6.16 -11.88 10.25
CA SER A 505 -6.25 -11.10 11.49
C SER A 505 -7.44 -10.14 11.53
N VAL A 506 -7.88 -9.64 10.37
CA VAL A 506 -9.08 -8.80 10.20
C VAL A 506 -10.38 -9.62 10.39
N THR A 507 -10.40 -10.85 9.89
CA THR A 507 -11.65 -11.64 9.75
C THR A 507 -11.84 -12.72 10.80
N GLN A 508 -10.78 -13.16 11.50
CA GLN A 508 -10.82 -14.29 12.44
C GLN A 508 -11.85 -14.14 13.58
N SER A 509 -12.12 -12.91 14.02
CA SER A 509 -13.10 -12.65 15.10
C SER A 509 -14.56 -12.83 14.65
N GLY A 510 -14.80 -12.91 13.34
CA GLY A 510 -16.11 -13.14 12.74
C GLY A 510 -16.02 -14.09 11.56
N PRO A 511 -15.78 -15.40 11.77
CA PRO A 511 -15.56 -16.35 10.67
C PRO A 511 -16.78 -16.54 9.77
N LEU A 512 -17.99 -16.19 10.24
CA LEU A 512 -19.19 -16.23 9.42
C LEU A 512 -19.37 -14.99 8.53
N ARG A 513 -18.47 -14.00 8.65
CA ARG A 513 -18.46 -12.81 7.78
C ARG A 513 -17.91 -13.14 6.41
N SER A 514 -18.31 -12.32 5.44
CA SER A 514 -17.92 -12.41 4.04
C SER A 514 -17.69 -11.01 3.49
N ILE A 515 -16.97 -10.89 2.38
CA ILE A 515 -16.87 -9.63 1.65
C ILE A 515 -18.24 -9.35 1.04
N ARG A 516 -18.80 -8.17 1.31
CA ARG A 516 -20.08 -7.71 0.75
C ARG A 516 -19.86 -6.86 -0.48
N ALA A 517 -18.94 -5.92 -0.39
CA ALA A 517 -18.67 -4.96 -1.45
C ALA A 517 -17.24 -4.41 -1.33
N VAL A 518 -16.78 -3.76 -2.39
CA VAL A 518 -15.54 -2.98 -2.39
C VAL A 518 -15.81 -1.59 -2.93
N MET A 519 -15.39 -0.56 -2.19
CA MET A 519 -15.39 0.83 -2.65
C MET A 519 -14.06 1.11 -3.36
N ILE A 520 -14.13 1.59 -4.60
CA ILE A 520 -13.00 1.76 -5.50
C ILE A 520 -12.85 3.26 -5.76
N PRO A 521 -11.79 3.92 -5.24
CA PRO A 521 -11.61 5.34 -5.49
C PRO A 521 -11.37 5.60 -6.97
N GLU A 522 -12.09 6.57 -7.51
CA GLU A 522 -12.03 6.95 -8.91
C GLU A 522 -10.75 7.75 -9.20
N ILE A 523 -10.07 7.45 -10.31
CA ILE A 523 -8.80 8.13 -10.66
C ILE A 523 -8.97 9.65 -10.85
N PRO A 524 -10.02 10.16 -11.54
CA PRO A 524 -10.26 11.59 -11.65
C PRO A 524 -10.39 12.27 -10.28
N TRP A 525 -11.14 11.66 -9.36
CA TRP A 525 -11.30 12.18 -8.00
C TRP A 525 -10.00 12.15 -7.20
N LEU A 526 -9.22 11.05 -7.26
CA LEU A 526 -7.91 10.99 -6.60
C LEU A 526 -6.95 12.07 -7.11
N ARG A 527 -6.97 12.34 -8.42
CA ARG A 527 -6.16 13.42 -9.01
C ARG A 527 -6.55 14.75 -8.39
N GLU A 528 -7.84 15.05 -8.36
CA GLU A 528 -8.37 16.31 -7.86
C GLU A 528 -8.07 16.48 -6.37
N ALA A 529 -8.46 15.49 -5.57
CA ALA A 529 -8.34 15.48 -4.13
C ALA A 529 -6.90 15.52 -3.63
N PHE A 530 -5.92 14.99 -4.38
CA PHE A 530 -4.52 14.92 -3.93
C PHE A 530 -3.54 15.75 -4.77
N SER A 531 -4.01 16.55 -5.73
CA SER A 531 -3.14 17.44 -6.52
C SER A 531 -2.48 18.50 -5.64
N SER A 532 -1.23 18.85 -5.97
CA SER A 532 -0.42 19.86 -5.25
C SER A 532 -0.80 21.30 -5.58
N LYS A 533 -1.59 21.52 -6.63
CA LYS A 533 -2.20 22.81 -6.90
C LYS A 533 -3.42 22.89 -6.01
N GLY A 534 -3.33 23.64 -4.92
CA GLY A 534 -4.38 23.83 -3.92
C GLY A 534 -5.64 24.53 -4.45
N SER A 535 -6.21 24.09 -5.56
CA SER A 535 -7.64 24.26 -5.78
C SER A 535 -8.32 23.39 -4.74
N SER A 536 -8.79 24.01 -3.65
CA SER A 536 -9.89 23.43 -2.90
C SER A 536 -10.92 23.00 -3.94
N VAL A 537 -11.25 21.72 -3.95
CA VAL A 537 -12.29 21.25 -4.83
C VAL A 537 -13.56 21.96 -4.37
N ALA A 538 -14.07 22.85 -5.21
CA ALA A 538 -15.22 23.69 -4.90
C ALA A 538 -16.51 22.86 -4.96
N TRP A 539 -16.62 21.84 -4.10
CA TRP A 539 -17.90 21.31 -3.66
C TRP A 539 -18.31 22.18 -2.46
N ALA A 540 -19.09 23.22 -2.75
CA ALA A 540 -19.51 24.33 -1.88
C ALA A 540 -18.46 25.45 -1.65
N ASN A 541 -18.83 26.64 -2.10
CA ASN A 541 -18.13 27.92 -1.93
C ASN A 541 -17.77 28.15 -0.45
N ASP A 542 -16.47 28.26 -0.15
CA ASP A 542 -15.91 29.29 0.74
C ASP A 542 -14.38 29.19 0.71
N GLY A 543 -13.72 30.35 0.55
CA GLY A 543 -12.26 30.46 0.41
C GLY A 543 -11.54 30.08 1.70
N VAL A 544 -10.58 29.15 1.59
CA VAL A 544 -9.71 28.73 2.70
C VAL A 544 -8.25 28.88 2.24
N GLU A 545 -7.48 29.68 2.98
CA GLU A 545 -6.02 29.80 2.82
C GLU A 545 -5.32 28.53 3.35
N SER A 546 -4.25 28.09 2.67
CA SER A 546 -3.48 26.89 3.03
C SER A 546 -2.64 27.08 4.29
N VAL A 547 -2.77 26.18 5.28
CA VAL A 547 -2.01 26.17 6.55
C VAL A 547 -0.64 25.47 6.39
N PRO A 548 0.46 25.95 7.02
CA PRO A 548 1.80 25.35 6.92
C PRO A 548 1.91 23.94 7.53
N SER A 549 2.82 23.12 6.98
CA SER A 549 3.06 21.72 7.37
C SER A 549 3.59 21.49 8.80
N ASN A 550 4.01 22.54 9.52
CA ASN A 550 4.65 22.44 10.83
C ASN A 550 3.67 22.25 12.00
N ASP A 551 2.36 22.30 11.77
CA ASP A 551 1.36 22.12 12.84
C ASP A 551 1.08 20.66 13.24
N ARG A 552 1.72 19.69 12.57
CA ARG A 552 1.45 18.26 12.74
C ARG A 552 2.11 17.66 13.99
N ASP A 553 3.21 18.23 14.47
CA ASP A 553 3.88 17.76 15.67
C ASP A 553 3.31 18.46 16.89
N CYS A 554 2.43 17.76 17.62
CA CYS A 554 2.00 18.17 18.97
C CYS A 554 3.11 17.98 20.03
N ALA A 555 4.32 17.62 19.61
CA ALA A 555 5.48 17.52 20.48
C ALA A 555 5.74 18.90 21.10
N VAL A 556 5.43 19.03 22.38
CA VAL A 556 5.77 20.19 23.19
C VAL A 556 7.31 20.29 23.18
N THR A 557 7.87 21.35 22.60
CA THR A 557 9.24 21.75 22.92
C THR A 557 9.31 21.89 24.44
N PRO A 558 10.12 21.09 25.14
CA PRO A 558 10.24 21.23 26.59
C PRO A 558 10.75 22.65 26.88
N ASN A 559 9.94 23.42 27.61
CA ASN A 559 10.35 24.71 28.17
C ASN A 559 11.34 24.50 29.31
#